data_AF-A0AAW3V2V7-F1
#
_entry.id   AF-A0AAW3V2V7-F1
#
_cell.length_a   1.000
_cell.length_b   1.000
_cell.length_c   1.000
_cell.angle_alpha   90.00
_cell.angle_beta   90.00
_cell.angle_gamma   90.00
#
_symmetry.space_group_name_H-M   'P 1'
#
loop_
_entity.id
_entity.type
_entity.pdbx_description
1 polymer ?
#
loop_
_entity_poly.entity_id
_entity_poly.type
_entity_poly.pdbx_seq_one_letter_code
_entity_poly.pdbx_strand_id
1 'polypeptide(L)'
;MDLSLDTAKAIYRRAIDPRASDGEGEAWWEEVADEVRDVVAARSMSEAAAAIAWWHHDWTVVSDTPCDAAKRIRAAARTLHLKA
;
A
#
# COMPACT_ATOMS: atom_id res chain seq x y z
N MET A 1 13.63 -7.79 4.22
CA MET A 1 12.64 -8.81 3.80
C MET A 1 12.09 -8.30 2.49
N ASP A 2 12.26 -9.06 1.42
CA ASP A 2 11.77 -8.63 0.12
C ASP A 2 10.31 -9.06 -0.02
N LEU A 3 9.40 -8.09 -0.07
CA LEU A 3 7.97 -8.34 -0.21
C LEU A 3 7.69 -8.66 -1.67
N SER A 4 7.25 -9.88 -1.97
CA SER A 4 6.97 -10.27 -3.36
C SER A 4 5.88 -9.39 -3.99
N LEU A 5 5.90 -9.27 -5.31
CA LEU A 5 4.89 -8.51 -6.07
C LEU A 5 3.46 -8.99 -5.75
N ASP A 6 3.24 -10.31 -5.69
CA ASP A 6 1.93 -10.88 -5.33
C ASP A 6 1.49 -10.52 -3.91
N THR A 7 2.45 -10.46 -2.96
CA THR A 7 2.15 -10.05 -1.59
C THR A 7 1.82 -8.55 -1.53
N ALA A 8 2.54 -7.70 -2.27
CA ALA A 8 2.20 -6.28 -2.43
C ALA A 8 0.79 -6.09 -2.99
N LYS A 9 0.46 -6.80 -4.08
CA LYS A 9 -0.90 -6.80 -4.66
C LYS A 9 -1.96 -7.20 -3.65
N ALA A 10 -1.72 -8.26 -2.88
CA ALA A 10 -2.65 -8.73 -1.85
C ALA A 10 -2.84 -7.70 -0.72
N ILE A 11 -1.76 -7.04 -0.29
CA ILE A 11 -1.81 -5.96 0.71
C ILE A 11 -2.60 -4.78 0.17
N TYR A 12 -2.28 -4.31 -1.04
CA TYR A 12 -2.96 -3.19 -1.68
C TYR A 12 -4.46 -3.46 -1.81
N ARG A 13 -4.84 -4.63 -2.35
CA ARG A 13 -6.25 -5.02 -2.48
C ARG A 13 -6.98 -5.08 -1.14
N ARG A 14 -6.32 -5.57 -0.10
CA ARG A 14 -6.91 -5.64 1.25
C ARG A 14 -7.05 -4.27 1.91
N ALA A 15 -6.08 -3.39 1.71
CA ALA A 15 -5.96 -2.15 2.47
C ALA A 15 -6.60 -0.95 1.77
N ILE A 16 -6.59 -0.92 0.44
CA ILE A 16 -6.86 0.26 -0.38
C ILE A 16 -8.04 0.00 -1.31
N ASP A 17 -7.90 -0.89 -2.28
CA ASP A 17 -8.95 -1.19 -3.24
C ASP A 17 -9.13 -2.71 -3.49
N PRO A 18 -10.16 -3.33 -2.87
CA PRO A 18 -10.47 -4.75 -3.07
C PRO A 18 -10.83 -5.14 -4.51
N ARG A 19 -11.12 -4.16 -5.38
CA ARG A 19 -11.52 -4.40 -6.77
C ARG A 19 -10.36 -4.26 -7.75
N ALA A 20 -9.20 -3.77 -7.30
CA ALA A 20 -8.01 -3.64 -8.14
C ALA A 20 -7.62 -5.00 -8.73
N SER A 21 -7.53 -5.06 -10.05
CA SER A 21 -7.27 -6.29 -10.81
C SER A 21 -5.90 -6.25 -11.48
N ASP A 22 -5.45 -7.38 -12.05
CA ASP A 22 -4.20 -7.38 -12.83
C ASP A 22 -4.33 -6.65 -14.18
N GLY A 23 -5.52 -6.12 -14.51
CA GLY A 23 -5.78 -5.34 -15.73
C GLY A 23 -5.19 -3.92 -15.75
N GLU A 24 -4.71 -3.40 -14.62
CA GLU A 24 -4.06 -2.07 -14.53
C GLU A 24 -2.69 -2.02 -15.23
N GLY A 25 -2.12 -3.18 -15.57
CA GLY A 25 -0.83 -3.32 -16.24
C GLY A 25 0.32 -3.60 -15.29
N GLU A 26 1.37 -4.23 -15.81
CA GLU A 26 2.53 -4.67 -15.03
C GLU A 26 3.31 -3.50 -14.42
N ALA A 27 3.63 -2.47 -15.23
CA ALA A 27 4.36 -1.29 -14.78
C ALA A 27 3.66 -0.55 -13.62
N TRP A 28 2.33 -0.44 -13.68
CA TRP A 28 1.55 0.15 -12.60
C TRP A 28 1.67 -0.65 -11.30
N TRP A 29 1.61 -1.98 -11.40
CA TRP A 29 1.75 -2.85 -10.23
C TRP A 29 3.17 -2.88 -9.67
N GLU A 30 4.21 -2.67 -10.48
CA GLU A 30 5.59 -2.55 -10.02
C GLU A 30 5.77 -1.29 -9.15
N GLU A 31 5.29 -0.13 -9.63
CA GLU A 31 5.32 1.13 -8.87
C GLU A 31 4.56 1.02 -7.55
N VAL A 32 3.31 0.53 -7.61
CA VAL A 32 2.49 0.32 -6.40
C VAL A 32 3.18 -0.64 -5.43
N ALA A 33 3.87 -1.67 -5.92
CA ALA A 33 4.58 -2.61 -5.06
C ALA A 33 5.78 -1.96 -4.36
N ASP A 34 6.52 -1.09 -5.03
CA ASP A 34 7.62 -0.33 -4.44
C ASP A 34 7.13 0.61 -3.34
N GLU A 35 6.03 1.33 -3.57
CA GLU A 35 5.47 2.21 -2.55
C GLU A 35 4.90 1.43 -1.36
N VAL A 36 4.25 0.29 -1.59
CA VAL A 36 3.80 -0.60 -0.52
C VAL A 36 4.99 -1.13 0.28
N ARG A 37 6.11 -1.46 -0.37
CA ARG A 37 7.36 -1.84 0.30
C ARG A 37 7.89 -0.69 1.16
N ASP A 38 7.92 0.53 0.63
CA ASP A 38 8.38 1.72 1.35
C ASP A 38 7.50 2.01 2.58
N VAL A 39 6.17 1.92 2.45
CA VAL A 39 5.23 2.07 3.57
C VAL A 39 5.51 1.04 4.66
N VAL A 40 5.77 -0.22 4.28
CA VAL A 40 6.04 -1.31 5.22
C VAL A 40 7.42 -1.14 5.88
N ALA A 41 8.42 -0.71 5.12
CA ALA A 41 9.81 -0.57 5.58
C ALA A 41 10.09 0.74 6.35
N ALA A 42 9.28 1.77 6.16
CA ALA A 42 9.47 3.09 6.78
C ALA A 42 9.59 3.00 8.32
N ARG A 43 10.41 3.86 8.92
CA ARG A 43 10.71 3.80 10.36
C ARG A 43 9.63 4.48 11.20
N SER A 44 8.87 5.38 10.60
CA SER A 44 7.78 6.10 11.25
C SER A 44 6.51 6.11 10.41
N MET A 45 5.36 6.42 11.04
CA MET A 45 4.11 6.59 10.30
C MET A 45 4.13 7.83 9.40
N SER A 46 4.88 8.87 9.76
CA SER A 46 5.03 10.07 8.92
C SER A 46 5.82 9.77 7.65
N GLU A 47 6.91 8.99 7.75
CA GLU A 47 7.66 8.52 6.56
C GLU A 47 6.76 7.64 5.67
N ALA A 48 6.01 6.71 6.28
CA ALA A 48 5.08 5.86 5.55
C ALA A 48 3.98 6.64 4.84
N ALA A 49 3.39 7.63 5.51
CA ALA A 49 2.36 8.49 4.93
C ALA A 49 2.91 9.32 3.77
N ALA A 50 4.15 9.81 3.88
CA ALA A 50 4.80 10.59 2.83
C ALA A 50 5.04 9.77 1.54
N ALA A 51 5.37 8.48 1.68
CA ALA A 51 5.62 7.59 0.54
C ALA A 51 4.42 7.48 -0.41
N ILE A 52 3.20 7.53 0.13
CA ILE A 52 1.94 7.39 -0.64
C ILE A 52 1.17 8.69 -0.76
N ALA A 53 1.63 9.79 -0.17
CA ALA A 53 0.88 11.05 -0.12
C ALA A 53 0.48 11.56 -1.50
N TRP A 54 1.25 11.24 -2.53
CA TRP A 54 1.02 11.66 -3.91
C TRP A 54 -0.01 10.82 -4.67
N TRP A 55 -0.45 9.65 -4.14
CA TRP A 55 -1.48 8.81 -4.78
C TRP A 55 -2.76 9.57 -5.07
N HIS A 56 -3.09 10.52 -4.20
CA HIS A 56 -4.17 11.46 -4.40
C HIS A 56 -3.66 12.88 -4.21
N HIS A 57 -3.89 13.72 -5.21
CA HIS A 57 -3.62 15.15 -5.08
C HIS A 57 -4.45 15.77 -3.94
N ASP A 58 -5.69 15.30 -3.78
CA ASP A 58 -6.57 15.66 -2.68
C ASP A 58 -7.20 14.40 -2.05
N TRP A 59 -6.73 14.07 -0.85
CA TRP A 59 -7.20 12.92 -0.09
C TRP A 59 -8.61 13.08 0.47
N THR A 60 -9.12 14.32 0.56
CA THR A 60 -10.48 14.55 1.04
C THR A 60 -11.54 14.07 0.05
N VAL A 61 -11.23 14.06 -1.25
CA VAL A 61 -12.10 13.54 -2.31
C VAL A 61 -12.41 12.05 -2.12
N VAL A 62 -11.46 11.30 -1.56
CA VAL A 62 -11.64 9.88 -1.23
C VAL A 62 -12.01 9.66 0.24
N SER A 63 -12.31 10.73 0.99
CA SER A 63 -12.68 10.70 2.41
C SER A 63 -11.67 9.95 3.28
N ASP A 64 -10.38 10.12 3.01
CA ASP A 64 -9.31 9.35 3.62
C ASP A 64 -8.09 10.23 3.94
N THR A 65 -7.05 9.66 4.54
CA THR A 65 -5.77 10.34 4.77
C THR A 65 -4.60 9.43 4.44
N PRO A 66 -3.44 9.99 4.02
CA PRO A 66 -2.23 9.18 3.79
C PRO A 66 -1.82 8.39 5.03
N CYS A 67 -1.99 8.97 6.22
CA CYS A 67 -1.70 8.31 7.50
C CYS A 67 -2.60 7.09 7.73
N ASP A 68 -3.90 7.20 7.47
CA ASP A 68 -4.84 6.10 7.74
C ASP A 68 -4.75 5.00 6.67
N ALA A 69 -4.46 5.37 5.41
CA ALA A 69 -4.08 4.42 4.37
C ALA A 69 -2.79 3.66 4.73
N ALA A 70 -1.73 4.36 5.13
CA ALA A 70 -0.47 3.74 5.56
C ALA A 70 -0.66 2.81 6.78
N LYS A 71 -1.50 3.19 7.75
CA LYS A 71 -1.88 2.32 8.88
C LYS A 71 -2.54 1.03 8.40
N ARG A 72 -3.49 1.11 7.46
CA ARG A 72 -4.18 -0.06 6.90
C ARG A 72 -3.22 -0.97 6.14
N ILE A 73 -2.33 -0.41 5.31
CA ILE A 73 -1.30 -1.16 4.59
C ILE A 73 -0.42 -1.95 5.57
N ARG A 74 0.09 -1.31 6.62
CA ARG A 74 0.91 -1.99 7.65
C ARG A 74 0.14 -3.07 8.41
N ALA A 75 -1.13 -2.83 8.70
CA ALA A 75 -1.98 -3.82 9.37
C ALA A 75 -2.25 -5.04 8.47
N ALA A 76 -2.51 -4.82 7.17
CA ALA A 76 -2.65 -5.87 6.18
C ALA A 76 -1.35 -6.67 6.01
N ALA A 77 -0.20 -5.99 5.90
CA ALA A 77 1.11 -6.62 5.82
C ALA A 77 1.38 -7.54 7.02
N ARG A 78 1.15 -7.06 8.25
CA ARG A 78 1.27 -7.90 9.46
C ARG A 78 0.34 -9.10 9.43
N THR A 79 -0.91 -8.92 9.00
CA THR A 79 -1.90 -10.00 8.94
C THR A 79 -1.50 -11.08 7.91
N LEU A 80 -0.99 -10.67 6.75
CA LEU A 80 -0.57 -11.60 5.70
C LEU A 80 0.74 -12.28 6.05
N HIS A 81 1.65 -11.59 6.75
CA HIS A 81 2.88 -12.20 7.26
C HIS A 81 2.62 -13.24 8.35
N LEU A 82 1.60 -13.05 9.19
CA LEU A 82 1.17 -14.05 10.18
C LEU A 82 0.47 -15.27 9.56
N LYS A 83 0.13 -15.23 8.27
CA LYS A 83 -0.57 -16.31 7.55
C LYS A 83 0.33 -17.06 6.56
N ALA A 84 1.56 -16.59 6.33
CA ALA A 84 2.57 -17.24 5.49
C ALA A 84 3.42 -18.20 6.33
#